data_AF-A0A8J2HK60-F1
#
_entry.id   AF-A0A8J2HK60-F1
#
_cell.length_a   1.000
_cell.length_b   1.000
_cell.length_c   1.000
_cell.angle_alpha   90.00
_cell.angle_beta   90.00
_cell.angle_gamma   90.00
#
_symmetry.space_group_name_H-M   'P 1'
#
loop_
_entity.id
_entity.type
_entity.pdbx_description
1 polymer ?
#
loop_
_entity_poly.entity_id
_entity_poly.type
_entity_poly.pdbx_seq_one_letter_code
_entity_poly.pdbx_strand_id
1 'polypeptide(L)'
;MQKKNKKIKKKGIKSRSVLCDIPGFDIIKSLDVDWMHCVGLGVCRQFAGLWFDSKNSNEEFYFGDRIDVVDNLITSFFPTSTFSRTPRKLSDRVHFKAHEWIIDYLSKSSKPQTKKVLG
;
A
#
# COMPACT_ATOMS: atom_id res chain seq x y z
N MET A 1 3.85 -33.60 35.63
CA MET A 1 4.58 -33.26 34.38
C MET A 1 3.70 -33.55 33.18
N GLN A 2 3.13 -32.54 32.53
CA GLN A 2 2.31 -32.72 31.32
C GLN A 2 3.22 -33.01 30.12
N LYS A 3 3.00 -34.15 29.46
CA LYS A 3 3.74 -34.56 28.26
C LYS A 3 3.41 -33.59 27.11
N LYS A 4 4.39 -32.79 26.68
CA LYS A 4 4.30 -31.98 25.45
C LYS A 4 4.23 -32.93 24.25
N ASN A 5 3.04 -33.12 23.68
CA ASN A 5 2.86 -33.83 22.42
C ASN A 5 3.63 -33.11 21.31
N LYS A 6 4.61 -33.80 20.72
CA LYS A 6 5.44 -33.32 19.62
C LYS A 6 4.56 -33.20 18.37
N LYS A 7 4.20 -31.97 17.95
CA LYS A 7 3.41 -31.72 16.72
C LYS A 7 4.19 -32.23 15.51
N ILE A 8 3.72 -33.32 14.90
CA ILE A 8 4.30 -33.92 13.69
C ILE A 8 3.97 -33.00 12.51
N LYS A 9 4.99 -32.36 11.93
CA LYS A 9 4.86 -31.58 10.68
C LYS A 9 4.66 -32.55 9.51
N LYS A 10 3.42 -32.70 9.01
CA LYS A 10 3.16 -33.30 7.70
C LYS A 10 3.17 -32.19 6.64
N LYS A 11 4.01 -32.33 5.60
CA LYS A 11 4.04 -31.46 4.40
C LYS A 11 4.25 -29.95 4.66
N GLY A 12 5.08 -29.57 5.65
CA GLY A 12 5.45 -28.15 5.87
C GLY A 12 4.38 -27.28 6.55
N ILE A 13 3.21 -27.82 6.88
CA ILE A 13 2.16 -27.09 7.60
C ILE A 13 2.53 -27.00 9.09
N LYS A 14 2.72 -25.79 9.61
CA LYS A 14 3.19 -25.53 11.00
C LYS A 14 2.19 -26.01 12.07
N SER A 15 0.89 -25.82 11.84
CA SER A 15 -0.28 -26.44 12.50
C SER A 15 -1.50 -25.55 12.25
N ARG A 16 -2.69 -25.98 12.64
CA ARG A 16 -3.89 -25.13 12.70
C ARG A 16 -3.62 -23.87 13.55
N SER A 17 -4.11 -22.72 13.10
CA SER A 17 -4.05 -21.44 13.84
C SER A 17 -5.00 -21.50 15.03
N VAL A 18 -4.63 -20.90 16.16
CA VAL A 18 -5.52 -20.78 17.35
C VAL A 18 -6.80 -20.00 17.05
N LEU A 19 -6.79 -19.16 16.01
CA LEU A 19 -7.97 -18.45 15.54
C LEU A 19 -9.06 -19.40 15.02
N CYS A 20 -8.70 -20.60 14.55
CA CYS A 20 -9.66 -21.61 14.11
C CYS A 20 -10.46 -22.22 15.28
N ASP A 21 -9.97 -22.08 16.51
CA ASP A 21 -10.56 -22.71 17.69
C ASP A 21 -11.56 -21.78 18.40
N ILE A 22 -11.72 -20.53 17.91
CA ILE A 22 -12.68 -19.56 18.43
C ILE A 22 -14.08 -19.92 17.89
N PRO A 23 -15.07 -20.22 18.76
CA PRO A 23 -16.42 -20.55 18.32
C PRO A 23 -17.04 -19.41 17.50
N GLY A 24 -17.56 -19.74 16.31
CA GLY A 24 -18.21 -18.77 15.42
C GLY A 24 -17.26 -17.90 14.59
N PHE A 25 -15.94 -18.03 14.75
CA PHE A 25 -14.97 -17.29 13.94
C PHE A 25 -14.64 -18.04 12.65
N ASP A 26 -15.08 -17.51 11.51
CA ASP A 26 -14.74 -18.03 10.18
C ASP A 26 -13.53 -17.26 9.66
N ILE A 27 -12.33 -17.85 9.72
CA ILE A 27 -11.09 -17.21 9.25
C ILE A 27 -11.20 -16.61 7.85
N ILE A 28 -11.99 -17.21 6.95
CA ILE A 28 -12.12 -16.73 5.58
C ILE A 28 -13.01 -15.49 5.53
N LYS A 29 -14.07 -15.44 6.35
CA LYS A 29 -15.05 -14.34 6.35
C LYS A 29 -14.75 -13.24 7.36
N SER A 30 -13.97 -13.56 8.39
CA SER A 30 -13.73 -12.71 9.56
C SER A 30 -12.36 -12.05 9.55
N LEU A 31 -11.50 -12.37 8.57
CA LEU A 31 -10.26 -11.63 8.31
C LEU A 31 -10.44 -10.80 7.05
N ASP A 32 -10.51 -9.48 7.24
CA ASP A 32 -10.46 -8.56 6.12
C ASP A 32 -9.09 -8.61 5.42
N VAL A 33 -9.11 -8.39 4.10
CA VAL A 33 -7.88 -8.28 3.32
C VAL A 33 -7.11 -7.06 3.81
N ASP A 34 -5.87 -7.29 4.25
CA ASP A 34 -5.01 -6.22 4.75
C ASP A 34 -4.62 -5.27 3.61
N TRP A 35 -5.31 -4.13 3.55
CA TRP A 35 -5.09 -3.10 2.55
C TRP A 35 -3.66 -2.56 2.59
N MET A 36 -3.03 -2.48 3.78
CA MET A 36 -1.70 -1.88 3.93
C MET A 36 -0.67 -2.70 3.19
N HIS A 37 -0.72 -4.02 3.36
CA HIS A 37 0.24 -4.94 2.78
C HIS A 37 -0.15 -5.36 1.36
N CYS A 38 -1.42 -5.68 1.11
CA CYS A 38 -1.86 -6.15 -0.21
C CYS A 38 -1.90 -5.02 -1.22
N VAL A 39 -2.50 -3.87 -0.88
CA VAL A 39 -2.69 -2.77 -1.83
C VAL A 39 -1.50 -1.80 -1.75
N GLY A 40 -1.19 -1.27 -0.57
CA GLY A 40 -0.13 -0.26 -0.42
C GLY A 40 1.26 -0.78 -0.78
N LEU A 41 1.75 -1.77 -0.02
CA LEU A 41 3.08 -2.35 -0.25
C LEU A 41 3.13 -3.38 -1.38
N GLY A 42 2.00 -3.96 -1.75
CA GLY A 42 1.89 -4.91 -2.85
C GLY A 42 1.71 -4.19 -4.17
N VAL A 43 0.46 -3.80 -4.46
CA VAL A 43 0.07 -3.24 -5.76
C VAL A 43 0.72 -1.88 -6.03
N CYS A 44 0.50 -0.88 -5.17
CA CYS A 44 0.95 0.49 -5.43
C CYS A 44 2.48 0.58 -5.56
N ARG A 45 3.22 -0.11 -4.69
CA ARG A 45 4.69 -0.18 -4.77
C ARG A 45 5.17 -0.80 -6.09
N GLN A 46 4.49 -1.84 -6.58
CA GLN A 46 4.85 -2.46 -7.86
C GLN A 46 4.63 -1.51 -9.04
N PHE A 47 3.46 -0.87 -9.12
CA PHE A 47 3.17 0.11 -10.18
C PHE A 47 4.14 1.29 -10.15
N ALA A 48 4.45 1.81 -8.96
CA ALA A 48 5.45 2.87 -8.82
C ALA A 48 6.88 2.41 -9.15
N GLY A 49 7.18 1.12 -9.02
CA GLY A 49 8.41 0.53 -9.56
C GLY A 49 8.39 0.55 -11.09
N LEU A 50 7.32 0.07 -11.71
CA LEU A 50 7.19 0.02 -13.16
C LEU A 50 7.37 1.40 -13.81
N TRP A 51 6.68 2.41 -13.27
CA TRP A 51 6.64 3.74 -13.88
C TRP A 51 7.89 4.60 -13.64
N PHE A 52 8.62 4.38 -12.54
CA PHE A 52 9.67 5.31 -12.10
C PHE A 52 11.03 4.65 -11.84
N ASP A 53 11.16 3.32 -11.94
CA ASP A 53 12.48 2.67 -11.86
C ASP A 53 13.22 2.85 -13.19
N SER A 54 14.47 3.30 -13.11
CA SER A 54 15.30 3.59 -14.30
C SER A 54 15.56 2.36 -15.16
N LYS A 55 15.37 1.16 -14.60
CA LYS A 55 15.42 -0.10 -15.35
C LYS A 55 14.42 -0.16 -16.49
N ASN A 56 13.30 0.57 -16.38
CA ASN A 56 12.25 0.59 -17.38
C ASN A 56 12.34 1.84 -18.26
N SER A 57 13.45 2.59 -18.25
CA SER A 57 13.56 3.87 -18.98
C SER A 57 13.31 3.79 -20.48
N ASN A 58 13.45 2.60 -21.07
CA ASN A 58 13.23 2.35 -22.50
C ASN A 58 11.79 1.96 -22.83
N GLU A 59 10.92 1.82 -21.82
CA GLU A 59 9.54 1.38 -22.00
C GLU A 59 8.60 2.57 -22.16
N GLU A 60 7.55 2.43 -22.98
CA GLU A 60 6.60 3.51 -23.26
C GLU A 60 5.83 3.99 -22.02
N PHE A 61 5.67 3.11 -21.02
CA PHE A 61 4.99 3.42 -19.77
C PHE A 61 5.89 4.10 -18.73
N TYR A 62 7.17 4.30 -19.02
CA TYR A 62 8.08 4.96 -18.09
C TYR A 62 7.90 6.47 -18.14
N PHE A 63 7.79 7.08 -16.95
CA PHE A 63 7.70 8.53 -16.79
C PHE A 63 8.54 9.02 -15.62
N GLY A 64 9.60 8.28 -15.29
CA GLY A 64 10.58 8.66 -14.26
C GLY A 64 11.23 10.02 -14.51
N ASP A 65 11.38 10.44 -15.78
CA ASP A 65 11.98 11.72 -16.15
C ASP A 65 11.16 12.94 -15.69
N ARG A 66 9.89 12.75 -15.35
CA ARG A 66 8.99 13.79 -14.85
C ARG A 66 8.68 13.64 -13.36
N ILE A 67 9.51 12.90 -12.61
CA ILE A 67 9.28 12.67 -11.18
C ILE A 67 9.21 13.99 -10.37
N ASP A 68 9.94 15.02 -10.77
CA ASP A 68 9.89 16.35 -10.13
C ASP A 68 8.49 16.98 -10.21
N VAL A 69 7.79 16.81 -11.34
CA VAL A 69 6.41 17.30 -11.51
C VAL A 69 5.48 16.56 -10.56
N VAL A 70 5.68 15.25 -10.41
CA VAL A 70 4.89 14.40 -9.51
C VAL A 70 5.18 14.75 -8.05
N ASP A 71 6.43 14.96 -7.68
CA ASP A 71 6.84 15.35 -6.33
C ASP A 71 6.25 16.71 -5.94
N ASN A 72 6.31 17.70 -6.84
CA ASN A 72 5.70 19.01 -6.62
C ASN A 72 4.18 18.89 -6.46
N LEU A 73 3.54 18.06 -7.29
CA LEU A 73 2.11 17.81 -7.18
C LEU A 73 1.76 17.19 -5.82
N ILE A 74 2.45 16.12 -5.41
CA ILE A 74 2.19 15.38 -4.16
C ILE A 74 2.42 16.28 -2.93
N THR A 75 3.51 17.03 -2.91
CA THR A 75 3.86 17.92 -1.80
C THR A 75 2.98 19.18 -1.74
N SER A 76 2.37 19.60 -2.85
CA SER A 76 1.41 20.71 -2.85
C SER A 76 0.10 20.42 -2.08
N PHE A 77 -0.16 19.15 -1.77
CA PHE A 77 -1.35 18.77 -1.03
C PHE A 77 -1.14 18.94 0.48
N PHE A 78 -2.02 19.73 1.09
CA PHE A 78 -2.08 19.87 2.54
C PHE A 78 -2.93 18.72 3.13
N PRO A 79 -2.45 18.01 4.16
CA PRO A 79 -3.25 16.98 4.79
C PRO A 79 -4.48 17.62 5.46
N THR A 80 -5.67 17.13 5.12
CA THR A 80 -6.88 17.41 5.93
C THR A 80 -6.68 16.82 7.32
N SER A 81 -7.42 17.31 8.32
CA SER A 81 -7.30 16.93 9.74
C SER A 81 -7.33 15.41 10.03
N THR A 82 -7.75 14.60 9.07
CA THR A 82 -7.75 13.14 9.10
C THR A 82 -6.35 12.52 9.07
N PHE A 83 -5.35 13.19 8.48
CA PHE A 83 -3.99 12.65 8.36
C PHE A 83 -3.00 13.48 9.17
N SER A 84 -2.24 12.81 10.05
CA SER A 84 -1.26 13.47 10.91
C SER A 84 0.02 13.87 10.20
N ARG A 85 0.22 13.48 8.93
CA ARG A 85 1.47 13.69 8.19
C ARG A 85 1.23 14.21 6.78
N THR A 86 2.09 15.14 6.39
CA THR A 86 2.18 15.65 5.03
C THR A 86 2.68 14.55 4.08
N PRO A 87 2.13 14.44 2.86
CA PRO A 87 2.66 13.56 1.83
C PRO A 87 4.16 13.83 1.60
N ARG A 88 4.97 12.76 1.49
CA ARG A 88 6.39 12.85 1.12
C ARG A 88 6.57 12.74 -0.38
N LYS A 89 7.72 13.21 -0.87
CA LYS A 89 8.13 13.08 -2.27
C LYS A 89 8.14 11.61 -2.71
N LEU A 90 7.62 11.32 -3.89
CA LEU A 90 7.64 10.00 -4.51
C LEU A 90 9.06 9.55 -4.89
N SER A 91 9.99 10.48 -5.04
CA SER A 91 11.43 10.16 -5.14
C SER A 91 11.91 9.32 -3.95
N ASP A 92 11.36 9.54 -2.74
CA ASP A 92 11.70 8.81 -1.52
C ASP A 92 10.90 7.50 -1.33
N ARG A 93 10.18 7.04 -2.37
CA ARG A 93 9.26 5.88 -2.32
C ARG A 93 9.87 4.59 -1.80
N VAL A 94 11.20 4.43 -1.93
CA VAL A 94 11.92 3.26 -1.40
C VAL A 94 11.66 3.11 0.10
N HIS A 95 11.56 4.23 0.82
CA HIS A 95 11.34 4.31 2.26
C HIS A 95 9.86 4.52 2.65
N PHE A 96 8.93 4.37 1.72
CA PHE A 96 7.50 4.52 2.01
C PHE A 96 6.97 3.34 2.81
N LYS A 97 6.24 3.66 3.88
CA LYS A 97 5.38 2.74 4.61
C LYS A 97 4.03 2.63 3.91
N ALA A 98 3.31 1.55 4.19
CA ALA A 98 2.03 1.22 3.57
C ALA A 98 1.01 2.39 3.53
N HIS A 99 0.86 3.13 4.63
CA HIS A 99 -0.11 4.23 4.72
C HIS A 99 0.22 5.44 3.82
N GLU A 100 1.48 5.59 3.41
CA GLU A 100 1.91 6.72 2.60
C GLU A 100 1.46 6.58 1.14
N TRP A 101 1.27 5.34 0.69
CA TRP A 101 0.65 5.04 -0.61
C TRP A 101 -0.83 5.45 -0.66
N ILE A 102 -1.50 5.58 0.49
CA ILE A 102 -2.92 5.95 0.59
C ILE A 102 -3.13 7.46 0.66
N ILE A 103 -2.24 8.19 1.34
CA ILE A 103 -2.34 9.64 1.47
C ILE A 103 -2.37 10.30 0.08
N ASP A 104 -1.61 9.78 -0.89
CA ASP A 104 -1.64 10.25 -2.28
C ASP A 104 -3.01 10.01 -2.96
N TYR A 105 -3.60 8.83 -2.80
CA TYR A 105 -4.87 8.46 -3.45
C TYR A 105 -6.07 9.25 -2.90
N LEU A 106 -6.17 9.40 -1.57
CA LEU A 106 -7.30 10.06 -0.93
C LEU A 106 -7.23 11.59 -1.05
N SER A 107 -6.03 12.16 -1.05
CA SER A 107 -5.83 13.59 -1.32
C SER A 107 -6.41 14.01 -2.68
N LYS A 108 -6.20 13.20 -3.73
CA LYS A 108 -6.74 13.43 -5.07
C LYS A 108 -8.27 13.39 -5.12
N SER A 109 -8.89 12.58 -4.26
CA SER A 109 -10.34 12.39 -4.22
C SER A 109 -11.08 13.46 -3.39
N SER A 110 -10.38 14.15 -2.49
CA SER A 110 -10.98 15.17 -1.61
C SER A 110 -11.10 16.55 -2.26
N LYS A 111 -10.32 16.87 -3.30
CA LYS A 111 -10.55 18.10 -4.07
C LYS A 111 -11.69 17.82 -5.06
N PRO A 112 -12.83 18.54 -5.00
CA PRO A 112 -13.80 18.48 -6.09
C PRO A 112 -13.06 18.93 -7.35
N GLN A 113 -13.16 18.13 -8.42
CA GLN A 113 -12.70 18.48 -9.77
C GLN A 113 -13.09 19.93 -10.05
N THR A 114 -12.13 20.85 -10.02
CA THR A 114 -12.36 22.23 -10.45
C THR A 114 -12.48 22.20 -11.97
N LYS A 115 -13.67 21.82 -12.45
CA LYS A 115 -14.12 22.16 -13.80
C LYS A 115 -14.13 23.69 -13.88
N LYS A 116 -13.12 24.28 -14.51
CA LYS A 116 -13.13 25.58 -15.23
C LYS A 116 -11.69 26.03 -15.46
N VAL A 117 -11.13 25.72 -16.64
CA VAL A 117 -10.38 26.70 -17.47
C VAL A 117 -10.44 26.20 -18.92
N LEU A 118 -11.59 26.38 -19.57
CA LEU A 118 -11.70 26.58 -21.01
C LEU A 118 -12.86 27.56 -21.18
N GLY A 119 -12.47 28.81 -21.37
CA GLY A 119 -13.27 30.00 -21.60
C GLY A 119 -12.31 31.09 -22.04
#